data_AF-A0A6B3GGK3-F1
#
_entry.id   AF-A0A6B3GGK3-F1
#
_cell.length_a   1.000
_cell.length_b   1.000
_cell.length_c   1.000
_cell.angle_alpha   90.00
_cell.angle_beta   90.00
_cell.angle_gamma   90.00
#
_symmetry.space_group_name_H-M   'P 1'
#
loop_
_entity.id
_entity.type
_entity.pdbx_description
1 polymer ?
#
loop_
_entity_poly.entity_id
_entity_poly.type
_entity_poly.pdbx_seq_one_letter_code
_entity_poly.pdbx_strand_id
1 'polypeptide(L)' 'FGLGYGPVHESLPFAAAVLESVRRTQPAPAASAPVLVNAGRRDPADIAERIHHLGELHQAGLVTDAEYTA' A
#
# COMPACT_ATOMS: atom_id res chain seq x y z
N PHE A 1 -1.82 11.79 15.63
CA PHE A 1 -0.95 12.84 16.20
C PHE A 1 -1.65 14.20 16.15
N GLY A 2 -2.83 14.30 16.77
CA GLY A 2 -3.72 15.45 16.63
C GLY A 2 -4.24 15.87 18.00
N LEU A 3 -4.20 17.18 18.23
CA LEU A 3 -5.05 17.99 19.11
C LEU A 3 -5.84 17.19 20.17
N GLY A 4 -5.20 16.82 21.27
CA GLY A 4 -5.91 16.22 22.43
C GLY A 4 -5.08 15.32 23.33
N TYR A 5 -3.95 14.81 22.84
CA TYR A 5 -2.94 14.13 23.65
C TYR A 5 -1.74 15.09 23.79
N GLY A 6 -1.14 15.17 24.98
CA GLY A 6 -0.16 16.18 25.39
C GLY A 6 1.07 16.37 24.48
N PRO A 7 2.03 17.24 24.86
CA PRO A 7 3.12 17.70 24.00
C PRO A 7 3.83 16.53 23.30
N VAL A 8 3.62 16.44 21.98
CA VAL A 8 4.13 15.37 21.11
C VAL A 8 5.63 15.11 21.27
N HIS A 9 6.40 16.15 21.63
CA HIS A 9 7.85 16.08 21.79
C HIS A 9 8.33 15.14 22.90
N GLU A 10 7.52 14.82 23.92
CA GLU A 10 7.92 13.84 24.94
C GLU A 10 7.91 12.41 24.38
N SER A 11 7.00 12.13 23.44
CA SER A 11 6.87 10.81 22.82
C SER A 11 7.75 10.62 21.58
N LEU A 12 8.27 11.70 20.99
CA LEU A 12 9.11 11.65 19.78
C LEU A 12 10.42 10.88 19.99
N PRO A 13 11.19 11.10 21.07
CA PRO A 13 12.42 10.33 21.33
C PRO A 13 12.14 8.83 21.47
N PHE A 14 11.04 8.47 22.14
CA PHE A 14 10.62 7.08 22.29
C PHE A 14 10.22 6.45 20.96
N ALA A 15 9.40 7.15 20.16
CA ALA A 15 9.01 6.69 18.83
C ALA A 15 10.23 6.51 17.91
N ALA A 16 11.21 7.42 17.95
CA ALA A 16 12.44 7.32 17.19
C ALA A 16 13.27 6.08 17.59
N ALA A 17 13.41 5.81 18.90
CA ALA A 17 14.12 4.64 19.40
C ALA A 17 13.45 3.31 19.00
N VAL A 18 12.11 3.25 19.03
CA VAL A 18 11.36 2.07 18.56
C VAL A 18 11.58 1.86 17.06
N LEU A 19 11.49 2.90 16.24
CA LEU A 19 11.73 2.81 14.80
C LEU A 19 13.16 2.36 14.48
N GLU A 20 14.15 2.84 15.22
CA GLU A 20 15.54 2.41 15.07
C GLU A 20 15.73 0.93 15.44
N SER A 21 15.11 0.48 16.53
CA SER A 21 15.14 -0.92 16.97
C SER A 21 14.50 -1.86 15.94
N VAL A 22 13.34 -1.48 15.39
CA VAL A 22 12.68 -2.23 14.30
C VAL A 22 13.59 -2.29 13.07
N ARG A 23 14.23 -1.18 12.67
CA ARG A 23 15.14 -1.15 11.53
C ARG A 23 16.37 -2.05 11.71
N ARG A 24 16.88 -2.18 12.94
CA ARG A 24 18.01 -3.07 13.26
C ARG A 24 17.62 -4.54 13.33
N THR A 25 16.40 -4.82 13.80
CA THR A 25 15.91 -6.19 14.02
C THR A 25 15.30 -6.80 12.77
N GLN A 26 14.77 -5.95 11.89
CA GLN A 26 14.27 -6.39 10.60
C GLN A 26 15.46 -6.59 9.65
N PRO A 27 15.67 -7.80 9.11
CA PRO A 27 16.60 -8.00 8.00
C PRO A 27 16.23 -7.01 6.91
N ALA A 28 17.24 -6.37 6.30
CA ALA A 28 17.03 -5.46 5.18
C ALA A 28 16.01 -6.07 4.22
N PRO A 29 14.96 -5.35 3.78
CA PRO A 29 14.06 -5.88 2.78
C PRO A 29 14.92 -6.27 1.59
N ALA A 30 15.06 -7.57 1.36
CA ALA A 30 15.72 -8.11 0.20
C ALA A 30 15.03 -7.48 -0.99
N ALA A 31 15.77 -6.62 -1.70
CA ALA A 31 15.33 -5.87 -2.88
C ALA A 31 13.82 -5.59 -2.88
N SER A 32 13.42 -4.43 -2.34
CA SER A 32 12.20 -3.81 -2.81
C SER A 32 12.36 -3.66 -4.33
N ALA A 33 11.85 -4.63 -5.11
CA ALA A 33 11.18 -4.32 -6.36
C ALA A 33 10.39 -3.04 -6.10
N PRO A 34 10.36 -2.05 -7.02
CA PRO A 34 9.72 -0.77 -6.74
C PRO A 34 8.28 -1.05 -6.32
N VAL A 35 8.07 -1.13 -5.00
CA VAL A 35 6.77 -1.06 -4.37
C VAL A 35 6.40 0.33 -4.76
N LEU A 36 5.47 0.44 -5.69
CA LEU A 36 4.86 1.68 -6.11
C LEU A 36 4.25 2.29 -4.84
N VAL A 37 5.07 2.98 -4.05
CA VAL A 37 4.66 3.68 -2.82
C VAL A 37 3.74 4.87 -3.17
N ASN A 38 3.52 5.11 -4.47
CA ASN A 38 2.47 5.96 -5.03
C ASN A 38 1.13 5.23 -5.28
N ALA A 39 0.90 4.04 -4.73
CA ALA A 39 -0.44 3.44 -4.68
C ALA A 39 -1.44 4.22 -3.79
N GLY A 40 -1.01 5.33 -3.16
CA GLY A 40 -1.84 6.18 -2.30
C GLY A 40 -2.83 7.10 -3.03
N ARG A 41 -2.71 7.26 -4.36
CA ARG A 41 -3.74 7.83 -5.23
C ARG A 41 -3.55 7.25 -6.62
N ARG A 42 -4.01 6.01 -6.82
CA ARG A 42 -4.13 5.46 -8.17
C ARG A 42 -5.12 6.36 -8.91
N ASP A 43 -4.69 7.03 -9.98
CA ASP A 43 -5.53 7.99 -10.67
C ASP A 43 -6.83 7.30 -11.13
N PRO A 44 -7.98 7.99 -11.10
CA PRO A 44 -9.25 7.40 -11.50
C PRO A 44 -9.21 6.87 -12.95
N ALA A 45 -8.36 7.46 -13.80
CA ALA A 45 -8.12 6.99 -15.16
C ALA A 45 -7.43 5.62 -15.21
N ASP A 46 -6.41 5.37 -14.38
CA ASP A 46 -5.73 4.07 -14.31
C ASP A 46 -6.64 2.96 -13.77
N ILE A 47 -7.55 3.32 -12.86
CA ILE A 47 -8.57 2.40 -12.35
C ILE A 47 -9.54 2.03 -13.48
N ALA A 48 -10.00 3.01 -14.26
CA ALA A 48 -10.89 2.77 -15.40
C ALA A 48 -10.22 1.88 -16.46
N GLU A 49 -8.94 2.12 -16.77
CA GLU A 49 -8.17 1.29 -17.70
C GLU A 49 -8.08 -0.16 -17.21
N ARG A 50 -7.80 -0.36 -15.92
CA ARG A 50 -7.70 -1.71 -15.34
C ARG A 50 -9.03 -2.45 -15.33
N ILE A 51 -10.13 -1.76 -15.07
CA ILE A 51 -11.48 -2.33 -15.14
C ILE A 51 -11.79 -2.75 -16.58
N HIS A 52 -11.45 -1.91 -17.56
CA HIS A 52 -11.63 -2.25 -18.97
C HIS A 52 -10.83 -3.50 -19.36
N HIS A 53 -9.55 -3.55 -18.97
CA HIS A 53 -8.71 -4.72 -19.23
C HIS A 53 -9.24 -5.98 -18.54
N LEU A 54 -9.78 -5.88 -17.32
CA LEU A 54 -10.42 -7.03 -16.67
C LEU A 54 -11.65 -7.53 -17.45
N GLY A 55 -12.43 -6.61 -18.03
CA GLY A 55 -13.54 -6.94 -18.93
C GLY A 55 -13.08 -7.68 -20.20
N GLU A 56 -12.01 -7.21 -20.83
CA GLU A 56 -11.41 -7.87 -22.00
C GLU A 56 -10.97 -9.31 -21.68
N LEU A 57 -10.35 -9.53 -20.51
CA LEU A 57 -9.95 -10.86 -20.05
C LEU A 57 -11.15 -11.79 -19.80
N HIS A 58 -12.23 -11.25 -19.23
CA HIS A 58 -13.47 -11.99 -19.02
C HIS A 58 -14.13 -12.37 -20.36
N GLN A 59 -14.20 -11.43 -21.31
CA GLN A 59 -14.73 -11.69 -22.66
C GLN A 59 -13.88 -12.68 -23.45
N ALA A 60 -12.57 -12.72 -23.21
CA ALA A 60 -11.66 -13.72 -23.76
C ALA A 60 -11.79 -15.11 -23.10
N GLY A 61 -12.62 -15.25 -22.05
CA GLY A 61 -12.80 -16.49 -21.30
C GLY A 61 -11.61 -16.86 -20.43
N LEU A 62 -10.68 -15.92 -20.17
CA LEU A 62 -9.52 -16.11 -19.31
C LEU A 62 -9.84 -15.88 -17.83
N VAL A 63 -10.99 -15.27 -17.55
CA VAL A 63 -11.54 -15.05 -16.20
C VAL A 63 -12.96 -15.57 -16.17
N THR A 64 -13.28 -16.43 -15.20
CA THR A 64 -14.63 -16.97 -15.05
C THR A 64 -15.59 -15.90 -14.52
N ASP A 65 -16.88 -16.07 -14.79
CA ASP A 65 -17.92 -15.15 -14.31
C ASP A 65 -17.92 -15.02 -12.78
N ALA A 66 -17.71 -16.13 -12.06
CA ALA A 66 -17.59 -16.16 -10.61
C ALA A 66 -16.39 -15.36 -10.09
N GLU A 67 -15.26 -15.37 -10.80
CA GLU A 67 -14.07 -14.58 -10.45
C GLU A 67 -14.22 -13.10 -10.81
N TYR A 68 -15.03 -12.77 -11.82
CA TYR A 68 -15.29 -11.39 -12.22
C TYR A 68 -16.29 -10.67 -11.30
N THR A 69 -17.25 -11.41 -10.71
CA THR A 69 -18.30 -10.84 -9.84
C THR A 69 -18.00 -10.87 -8.33
N ALA A 70 -16.91 -11.51 -7.92
CA ALA A 70 -16.50 -11.64 -6.50
C ALA A 70 -15.81 -10.37 -5.96
#